data_AF-A0A514WSL4-F1
#
_entry.id   AF-A0A514WSL4-F1
#
_cell.length_a   1.000
_cell.length_b   1.000
_cell.length_c   1.000
_cell.angle_alpha   90.00
_cell.angle_beta   90.00
_cell.angle_gamma   90.00
#
_symmetry.space_group_name_H-M   'P 1'
#
loop_
_entity.id
_entity.type
_entity.pdbx_description
1 polymer ?
#
loop_
_entity_poly.entity_id
_entity_poly.type
_entity_poly.pdbx_seq_one_letter_code
_entity_poly.pdbx_strand_id
1 'polypeptide(L)'
;MTKRSSIILGAIVVAIILVLSYCYFGGGFGKSSNMPPDLPNPHGDPAVPTTSKTQTAEVPEPASGEPATDANGFLPTKMEDPKLFEGLQTNFKQMSVCLNMKMGPFSQGDDMNFETLNTIIAPDLGDIVTTTEDWSATDIKTNSGEIRRIFLRTNPSNDTEQTKTLNYYSIQPNGAQKEISLSKEQRTNPTDTLLASLEGDGQLVSKSVARKVYYQNGDDLSVVERNGRVYSFELAHDGKTFKCSGVDAAKSLSCSCK
;
A
#
# COMPACT_ATOMS: atom_id res chain seq x y z
N MET A 1 -1.46 -44.23 -38.38
CA MET A 1 -0.22 -43.81 -37.67
C MET A 1 0.39 -45.01 -36.98
N THR A 2 1.58 -45.40 -37.39
CA THR A 2 2.29 -46.59 -36.89
C THR A 2 2.86 -46.34 -35.49
N LYS A 3 2.68 -47.28 -34.55
CA LYS A 3 3.15 -47.24 -33.15
C LYS A 3 4.60 -46.76 -32.94
N ARG A 4 5.45 -46.89 -33.97
CA ARG A 4 6.85 -46.42 -33.94
C ARG A 4 6.99 -44.90 -33.95
N SER A 5 6.03 -44.16 -34.51
CA SER A 5 6.12 -42.70 -34.60
C SER A 5 5.83 -42.00 -33.27
N SER A 6 5.01 -42.61 -32.41
CA SER A 6 4.67 -42.06 -31.09
C SER A 6 5.81 -42.16 -30.08
N ILE A 7 6.68 -43.16 -30.21
CA ILE A 7 7.82 -43.36 -29.30
C ILE A 7 8.91 -42.29 -29.56
N ILE A 8 9.13 -41.93 -30.83
CA ILE A 8 10.15 -40.93 -31.22
C ILE A 8 9.76 -39.53 -30.73
N LEU A 9 8.48 -39.15 -30.85
CA LEU A 9 7.99 -37.87 -30.33
C LEU A 9 8.09 -37.77 -28.81
N GLY A 10 7.79 -38.86 -28.08
CA GLY A 10 7.93 -38.89 -26.62
C GLY A 10 9.38 -38.66 -26.15
N ALA A 11 10.35 -39.31 -26.81
CA ALA A 11 11.76 -39.16 -26.47
C ALA A 11 12.29 -37.72 -26.67
N ILE A 12 11.84 -37.04 -27.72
CA ILE A 12 12.25 -35.65 -28.02
C ILE A 12 11.71 -34.68 -26.96
N VAL A 13 10.44 -34.83 -26.56
CA VAL A 13 9.83 -33.96 -25.53
C VAL A 13 10.54 -34.12 -24.19
N VAL A 14 10.88 -35.35 -23.78
CA VAL A 14 11.60 -35.59 -22.53
C VAL A 14 13.01 -34.99 -22.56
N ALA A 15 13.71 -35.08 -23.71
CA ALA A 15 15.04 -34.49 -23.84
C ALA A 15 15.02 -32.96 -23.72
N ILE A 16 14.01 -32.31 -24.30
CA ILE A 16 13.84 -30.85 -24.22
C ILE A 16 13.57 -30.40 -22.78
N ILE A 17 12.72 -31.12 -22.04
CA ILE A 17 12.42 -30.83 -20.64
C ILE A 17 13.67 -30.96 -19.76
N LEU A 18 14.50 -31.97 -19.99
CA LEU A 18 15.74 -32.17 -19.25
C LEU A 18 16.77 -31.07 -19.51
N VAL A 19 16.92 -30.62 -20.76
CA VAL A 19 17.83 -29.51 -21.10
C VAL A 19 17.36 -28.19 -20.47
N LEU A 20 16.06 -27.88 -20.56
CA LEU A 20 15.50 -26.67 -19.95
C LEU A 20 15.66 -26.68 -18.42
N SER A 21 15.49 -27.84 -17.79
CA SER A 21 15.69 -28.00 -16.34
C SER A 21 17.17 -27.80 -15.97
N TYR A 22 18.11 -28.34 -16.74
CA TYR A 22 19.54 -28.16 -16.47
C TYR A 22 19.98 -26.69 -16.61
N CYS A 23 19.47 -25.97 -17.62
CA CYS A 23 19.76 -24.55 -17.79
C CYS A 23 19.19 -23.68 -16.65
N TYR A 24 18.05 -24.05 -16.08
CA TYR A 24 17.42 -23.28 -15.00
C TYR A 24 18.13 -23.45 -13.65
N PHE A 25 18.68 -24.64 -13.37
CA PHE A 25 19.29 -24.95 -12.07
C PHE A 25 20.83 -24.90 -12.05
N GLY A 26 21.49 -24.96 -13.21
CA GLY A 26 22.97 -25.04 -13.29
C GLY A 26 23.73 -23.71 -13.14
N GLY A 27 23.05 -22.56 -13.08
CA GLY A 27 23.68 -21.24 -13.24
C GLY A 27 24.14 -20.50 -11.99
N GLY A 28 24.03 -21.07 -10.77
CA GLY A 28 24.03 -20.26 -9.55
C GLY A 28 24.88 -20.75 -8.38
N PHE A 29 26.15 -21.11 -8.57
CA PHE A 29 27.09 -21.26 -7.44
C PHE A 29 28.38 -20.44 -7.68
N GLY A 30 28.23 -19.13 -7.58
CA GLY A 30 29.34 -18.21 -7.39
C GLY A 30 29.81 -18.22 -5.94
N LYS A 31 31.05 -18.68 -5.72
CA LYS A 31 31.82 -18.60 -4.48
C LYS A 31 31.75 -17.20 -3.86
N SER A 32 31.27 -17.10 -2.62
CA SER A 32 31.59 -15.97 -1.74
C SER A 32 32.71 -16.37 -0.79
N SER A 33 33.78 -15.59 -0.85
CA SER A 33 35.04 -15.71 -0.15
C SER A 33 34.96 -15.30 1.32
N ASN A 34 35.58 -16.11 2.19
CA ASN A 34 36.38 -15.76 3.37
C ASN A 34 36.10 -14.42 4.08
N MET A 35 35.52 -14.48 5.28
CA MET A 35 35.76 -13.51 6.35
C MET A 35 36.35 -14.23 7.57
N PRO A 36 37.42 -13.72 8.20
CA PRO A 36 38.03 -14.29 9.39
C PRO A 36 37.21 -14.02 10.67
N PRO A 37 37.43 -14.80 11.74
CA PRO A 37 36.71 -14.70 13.00
C PRO A 37 37.36 -13.74 14.02
N ASP A 38 36.54 -13.43 15.04
CA ASP A 38 36.88 -12.95 16.40
C ASP A 38 37.20 -11.47 16.64
N LEU A 39 36.43 -10.85 17.56
CA LEU A 39 36.80 -10.78 18.98
C LEU A 39 35.64 -10.28 19.87
N PRO A 40 35.55 -10.73 21.14
CA PRO A 40 34.52 -10.36 22.10
C PRO A 40 34.92 -9.09 22.86
N ASN A 41 33.95 -8.24 23.20
CA ASN A 41 34.16 -7.18 24.18
C ASN A 41 33.30 -7.45 25.43
N PRO A 42 33.91 -7.61 26.61
CA PRO A 42 33.24 -7.78 27.89
C PRO A 42 33.05 -6.43 28.60
N HIS A 43 32.29 -6.47 29.70
CA HIS A 43 31.98 -5.39 30.66
C HIS A 43 30.77 -4.54 30.26
N GLY A 44 29.71 -4.42 31.05
CA GLY A 44 29.47 -4.82 32.43
C GLY A 44 28.47 -3.82 33.02
N ASP A 45 27.32 -4.31 33.46
CA ASP A 45 26.37 -3.53 34.28
C ASP A 45 27.05 -3.12 35.61
N PRO A 46 26.61 -2.04 36.26
CA PRO A 46 25.54 -2.24 37.23
C PRO A 46 24.47 -1.14 37.30
N ALA A 47 23.27 -1.61 37.61
CA ALA A 47 22.10 -0.86 38.05
C ALA A 47 22.31 -0.13 39.39
N VAL A 48 21.75 1.07 39.56
CA VAL A 48 21.25 1.62 40.84
C VAL A 48 20.25 2.78 40.58
N PRO A 49 19.49 3.33 41.56
CA PRO A 49 18.06 3.09 41.67
C PRO A 49 17.19 4.38 41.66
N THR A 50 15.88 4.18 41.51
CA THR A 50 14.76 4.84 42.21
C THR A 50 14.97 6.25 42.78
N THR A 51 14.22 7.23 42.27
CA THR A 51 13.47 8.15 43.14
C THR A 51 12.17 8.59 42.48
N SER A 52 11.07 7.93 42.87
CA SER A 52 9.72 8.44 42.71
C SER A 52 9.56 9.74 43.50
N LYS A 53 9.19 10.82 42.82
CA LYS A 53 8.46 11.93 43.45
C LYS A 53 7.06 11.97 42.88
N THR A 54 6.14 11.35 43.60
CA THR A 54 4.71 11.61 43.50
C THR A 54 4.48 13.07 43.88
N GLN A 55 4.29 13.93 42.88
CA GLN A 55 3.65 15.22 43.09
C GLN A 55 2.15 14.98 43.11
N THR A 56 1.57 15.06 44.30
CA THR A 56 0.14 15.27 44.51
C THR A 56 -0.21 16.61 43.89
N ALA A 57 -0.74 16.57 42.66
CA ALA A 57 -1.40 17.71 42.07
C ALA A 57 -2.75 17.90 42.77
N GLU A 58 -2.86 19.05 43.41
CA GLU A 58 -4.09 19.65 43.91
C GLU A 58 -5.13 19.68 42.80
N VAL A 59 -6.25 18.96 43.02
CA VAL A 59 -7.40 18.91 42.11
C VAL A 59 -8.17 20.23 42.26
N PRO A 60 -8.17 21.12 41.25
CA PRO A 60 -9.05 22.28 41.27
C PRO A 60 -10.49 21.83 41.10
N GLU A 61 -11.40 22.43 41.86
CA GLU A 61 -12.84 22.23 41.78
C GLU A 61 -13.34 22.32 40.32
N PRO A 62 -14.30 21.47 39.91
CA PRO A 62 -14.95 21.63 38.62
C PRO A 62 -15.80 22.91 38.67
N ALA A 63 -15.30 23.96 38.03
CA ALA A 63 -16.11 25.12 37.67
C ALA A 63 -17.31 24.61 36.84
N SER A 64 -18.50 24.82 37.40
CA SER A 64 -19.79 24.65 36.75
C SER A 64 -19.91 25.64 35.59
N GLY A 65 -19.30 25.27 34.46
CA GLY A 65 -19.49 25.94 33.18
C GLY A 65 -20.82 25.51 32.57
N GLU A 66 -21.70 26.49 32.33
CA GLU A 66 -22.89 26.36 31.52
C GLU A 66 -22.59 25.70 30.17
N PRO A 67 -23.51 24.88 29.63
CA PRO A 67 -23.31 24.26 28.33
C PRO A 67 -23.29 25.35 27.24
N ALA A 68 -22.09 25.64 26.73
CA ALA A 68 -21.90 26.36 25.48
C ALA A 68 -22.67 25.64 24.38
N THR A 69 -23.86 26.15 24.08
CA THR A 69 -24.76 25.68 23.04
C THR A 69 -24.32 26.29 21.71
N ASP A 70 -23.09 25.98 21.30
CA ASP A 70 -22.63 26.22 19.94
C ASP A 70 -22.68 24.92 19.14
N ALA A 71 -23.89 24.39 19.00
CA ALA A 71 -24.26 23.38 18.02
C ALA A 71 -24.82 24.08 16.77
N ASN A 72 -23.99 24.91 16.11
CA ASN A 72 -24.30 25.51 14.81
C ASN A 72 -23.31 25.02 13.76
N GLY A 73 -23.82 24.25 12.79
CA GLY A 73 -23.16 23.93 11.51
C GLY A 73 -22.78 22.46 11.35
N PHE A 74 -23.72 21.52 11.46
CA PHE A 74 -24.48 21.00 10.30
C PHE A 74 -23.61 20.78 9.05
N LEU A 75 -23.08 19.55 8.96
CA LEU A 75 -22.64 18.81 7.77
C LEU A 75 -21.77 19.57 6.75
N PRO A 76 -20.47 19.25 6.59
CA PRO A 76 -19.80 19.51 5.33
C PRO A 76 -20.38 18.58 4.25
N THR A 77 -21.58 18.88 3.72
CA THR A 77 -22.07 18.36 2.44
C THR A 77 -21.35 19.12 1.31
N LYS A 78 -20.01 19.16 1.35
CA LYS A 78 -19.27 19.60 0.17
C LYS A 78 -19.55 18.57 -0.90
N MET A 79 -20.49 18.90 -1.79
CA MET A 79 -20.72 18.22 -3.05
C MET A 79 -19.35 17.94 -3.67
N GLU A 80 -18.99 16.67 -3.70
CA GLU A 80 -17.88 16.20 -4.50
C GLU A 80 -18.16 16.64 -5.95
N ASP A 81 -17.12 17.17 -6.62
CA ASP A 81 -17.21 17.80 -7.93
C ASP A 81 -18.21 17.08 -8.86
N PRO A 82 -19.34 17.72 -9.26
CA PRO A 82 -20.38 17.06 -10.07
C PRO A 82 -19.82 16.43 -11.36
N LYS A 83 -18.78 17.05 -11.93
CA LYS A 83 -18.12 16.53 -13.13
C LYS A 83 -17.31 15.28 -12.85
N LEU A 84 -16.70 15.20 -11.66
CA LEU A 84 -16.02 13.98 -11.22
C LEU A 84 -17.04 12.85 -11.09
N PHE A 85 -18.17 13.11 -10.43
CA PHE A 85 -19.22 12.11 -10.26
C PHE A 85 -19.77 11.60 -11.60
N GLU A 86 -20.11 12.50 -12.53
CA GLU A 86 -20.55 12.13 -13.89
C GLU A 86 -19.50 11.31 -14.64
N GLY A 87 -18.22 11.70 -14.49
CA GLY A 87 -17.07 10.97 -15.04
C GLY A 87 -16.97 9.56 -14.47
N LEU A 88 -17.06 9.41 -13.15
CA LEU A 88 -17.01 8.11 -12.46
C LEU A 88 -18.17 7.21 -12.86
N GLN A 89 -19.40 7.74 -12.89
CA GLN A 89 -20.57 6.98 -13.36
C GLN A 89 -20.39 6.46 -14.79
N THR A 90 -19.85 7.30 -15.67
CA THR A 90 -19.57 6.91 -17.06
C THR A 90 -18.54 5.79 -17.11
N ASN A 91 -17.44 5.92 -16.35
CA ASN A 91 -16.39 4.91 -16.31
C ASN A 91 -16.82 3.61 -15.63
N PHE A 92 -17.68 3.63 -14.60
CA PHE A 92 -18.23 2.41 -14.00
C PHE A 92 -19.17 1.66 -14.94
N LYS A 93 -19.95 2.37 -15.78
CA LYS A 93 -20.71 1.73 -16.86
C LYS A 93 -19.79 1.11 -17.91
N GLN A 94 -18.66 1.75 -18.22
CA GLN A 94 -17.67 1.15 -19.12
C GLN A 94 -16.98 -0.06 -18.49
N MET A 95 -16.69 -0.01 -17.19
CA MET A 95 -16.13 -1.12 -16.41
C MET A 95 -17.08 -2.32 -16.40
N SER A 96 -18.37 -2.11 -16.13
CA SER A 96 -19.36 -3.19 -16.12
C SER A 96 -19.48 -3.88 -17.47
N VAL A 97 -19.45 -3.12 -18.57
CA VAL A 97 -19.46 -3.69 -19.92
C VAL A 97 -18.14 -4.38 -20.26
N CYS A 98 -17.00 -3.76 -19.89
CA CYS A 98 -15.66 -4.30 -20.12
C CYS A 98 -15.53 -5.68 -19.47
N LEU A 99 -15.79 -5.73 -18.16
CA LEU A 99 -15.59 -6.91 -17.32
C LEU A 99 -16.81 -7.84 -17.32
N ASN A 100 -17.95 -7.46 -17.92
CA ASN A 100 -19.20 -8.23 -17.87
C ASN A 100 -19.72 -8.46 -16.42
N MET A 101 -19.49 -7.48 -15.54
CA MET A 101 -19.84 -7.56 -14.12
C MET A 101 -21.11 -6.78 -13.78
N LYS A 102 -21.81 -7.20 -12.73
CA LYS A 102 -22.88 -6.40 -12.10
C LYS A 102 -22.28 -5.40 -11.11
N MET A 103 -22.58 -4.12 -11.33
CA MET A 103 -22.18 -3.06 -10.39
C MET A 103 -23.33 -2.74 -9.43
N GLY A 104 -22.98 -2.51 -8.17
CA GLY A 104 -23.84 -1.94 -7.16
C GLY A 104 -24.14 -0.45 -7.41
N PRO A 105 -25.03 0.14 -6.60
CA PRO A 105 -25.36 1.55 -6.70
C PRO A 105 -24.15 2.43 -6.30
N PHE A 106 -24.00 3.57 -6.97
CA PHE A 106 -23.04 4.63 -6.61
C PHE A 106 -23.78 5.97 -6.52
N SER A 107 -23.72 6.63 -5.36
CA SER A 107 -24.49 7.85 -5.10
C SER A 107 -23.59 9.09 -5.10
N GLN A 108 -24.19 10.26 -5.40
CA GLN A 108 -23.46 11.53 -5.54
C GLN A 108 -22.92 12.09 -4.22
N GLY A 109 -23.34 11.53 -3.08
CA GLY A 109 -22.88 11.94 -1.75
C GLY A 109 -21.75 11.09 -1.19
N ASP A 110 -21.38 9.99 -1.87
CA ASP A 110 -20.38 9.06 -1.36
C ASP A 110 -18.99 9.48 -1.82
N ASP A 111 -18.11 9.73 -0.85
CA ASP A 111 -16.68 9.89 -1.14
C ASP A 111 -16.16 8.62 -1.82
N MET A 112 -15.43 8.79 -2.91
CA MET A 112 -14.81 7.67 -3.64
C MET A 112 -13.59 7.14 -2.89
N ASN A 113 -13.81 6.37 -1.81
CA ASN A 113 -12.81 5.65 -1.03
C ASN A 113 -12.86 4.13 -1.32
N PHE A 114 -11.99 3.35 -0.68
CA PHE A 114 -11.97 1.91 -0.86
C PHE A 114 -13.30 1.23 -0.50
N GLU A 115 -13.94 1.62 0.59
CA GLU A 115 -15.19 1.03 1.06
C GLU A 115 -16.33 1.24 0.05
N THR A 116 -16.44 2.45 -0.51
CA THR A 116 -17.39 2.79 -1.57
C THR A 116 -17.09 1.98 -2.84
N LEU A 117 -15.83 1.94 -3.28
CA LEU A 117 -15.42 1.14 -4.44
C LEU A 117 -15.78 -0.34 -4.25
N ASN A 118 -15.47 -0.89 -3.08
CA ASN A 118 -15.76 -2.27 -2.74
C ASN A 118 -17.26 -2.55 -2.78
N THR A 119 -18.08 -1.66 -2.23
CA THR A 119 -19.55 -1.79 -2.26
C THR A 119 -20.10 -1.84 -3.69
N ILE A 120 -19.48 -1.10 -4.62
CA ILE A 120 -19.88 -1.08 -6.04
C ILE A 120 -19.54 -2.41 -6.74
N ILE A 121 -18.41 -3.04 -6.42
CA ILE A 121 -17.94 -4.23 -7.15
C ILE A 121 -18.28 -5.57 -6.46
N ALA A 122 -18.53 -5.54 -5.15
CA ALA A 122 -18.83 -6.73 -4.33
C ALA A 122 -20.00 -7.60 -4.83
N PRO A 123 -21.09 -7.06 -5.44
CA PRO A 123 -22.21 -7.89 -5.91
C PRO A 123 -21.81 -8.99 -6.89
N ASP A 124 -20.69 -8.83 -7.59
CA ASP A 124 -20.18 -9.78 -8.58
C ASP A 124 -18.94 -10.54 -8.08
N LEU A 125 -18.06 -9.88 -7.31
CA LEU A 125 -16.80 -10.47 -6.82
C LEU A 125 -16.95 -11.31 -5.55
N GLY A 126 -18.02 -11.12 -4.78
CA GLY A 126 -18.21 -11.75 -3.46
C GLY A 126 -17.47 -11.03 -2.34
N ASP A 127 -17.28 -11.72 -1.20
CA ASP A 127 -16.62 -11.10 -0.04
C ASP A 127 -15.10 -11.02 -0.21
N ILE A 128 -14.48 -10.10 0.53
CA ILE A 128 -13.02 -10.01 0.65
C ILE A 128 -12.51 -11.20 1.45
N VAL A 129 -11.56 -11.95 0.88
CA VAL A 129 -10.85 -13.04 1.56
C VAL A 129 -9.67 -12.49 2.35
N THR A 130 -8.85 -11.65 1.71
CA THR A 130 -7.68 -11.06 2.35
C THR A 130 -7.32 -9.73 1.68
N THR A 131 -6.65 -8.87 2.45
CA THR A 131 -6.12 -7.59 1.98
C THR A 131 -4.66 -7.50 2.40
N THR A 132 -3.79 -7.19 1.46
CA THR A 132 -2.36 -6.99 1.70
C THR A 132 -1.99 -5.56 1.34
N GLU A 133 -1.32 -4.85 2.24
CA GLU A 133 -0.72 -3.56 1.93
C GLU A 133 0.60 -3.79 1.17
N ASP A 134 0.71 -3.30 -0.06
CA ASP A 134 1.90 -3.44 -0.89
C ASP A 134 2.94 -2.36 -0.54
N TRP A 135 2.49 -1.12 -0.41
CA TRP A 135 3.32 0.00 0.00
C TRP A 135 2.49 1.15 0.56
N SER A 136 3.13 1.97 1.37
CA SER A 136 2.60 3.24 1.84
C SER A 136 3.62 4.36 1.67
N ALA A 137 3.12 5.58 1.44
CA ALA A 137 3.94 6.77 1.27
C ALA A 137 3.34 7.93 2.05
N THR A 138 4.10 8.50 2.99
CA THR A 138 3.73 9.69 3.75
C THR A 138 4.61 10.84 3.30
N ASP A 139 4.01 11.89 2.75
CA ASP A 139 4.69 13.12 2.39
C ASP A 139 4.51 14.14 3.51
N ILE A 140 5.62 14.68 4.01
CA ILE A 140 5.66 15.71 5.05
C ILE A 140 6.35 16.97 4.53
N LYS A 141 5.92 18.14 5.01
CA LYS A 141 6.61 19.41 4.80
C LYS A 141 7.32 19.79 6.08
N THR A 142 8.65 19.80 6.04
CA THR A 142 9.47 20.14 7.21
C THR A 142 9.38 21.63 7.53
N ASN A 143 9.90 22.03 8.69
CA ASN A 143 9.99 23.43 9.09
C ASN A 143 10.84 24.29 8.14
N SER A 144 11.77 23.69 7.39
CA SER A 144 12.54 24.39 6.35
C SER A 144 11.76 24.58 5.04
N GLY A 145 10.55 24.03 4.93
CA GLY A 145 9.72 24.05 3.74
C GLY A 145 10.05 22.96 2.71
N GLU A 146 11.04 22.10 2.98
CA GLU A 146 11.36 20.94 2.17
C GLU A 146 10.25 19.89 2.28
N ILE A 147 9.85 19.29 1.15
CA ILE A 147 8.95 18.14 1.16
C ILE A 147 9.79 16.88 1.25
N ARG A 148 9.49 16.01 2.21
CA ARG A 148 10.12 14.70 2.37
C ARG A 148 9.08 13.60 2.27
N ARG A 149 9.49 12.44 1.77
CA ARG A 149 8.65 11.26 1.61
C ARG A 149 9.21 10.10 2.41
N ILE A 150 8.38 9.57 3.29
CA ILE A 150 8.58 8.34 4.03
C ILE A 150 7.89 7.26 3.21
N PHE A 151 8.66 6.39 2.55
CA PHE A 151 8.14 5.34 1.68
C PHE A 151 8.40 3.97 2.31
N LEU A 152 7.33 3.25 2.61
CA LEU A 152 7.38 1.94 3.23
C LEU A 152 6.87 0.91 2.21
N ARG A 153 7.71 -0.07 1.87
CA ARG A 153 7.32 -1.20 1.01
C ARG A 153 7.18 -2.46 1.86
N THR A 154 6.07 -3.16 1.68
CA THR A 154 5.89 -4.50 2.23
C THR A 154 6.25 -5.51 1.17
N ASN A 155 7.27 -6.34 1.43
CA ASN A 155 7.58 -7.45 0.55
C ASN A 155 6.88 -8.69 1.08
N PRO A 156 6.04 -9.36 0.27
CA PRO A 156 5.48 -10.65 0.65
C PRO A 156 6.63 -11.64 0.83
N SER A 157 6.64 -12.32 1.98
CA SER A 157 7.55 -13.42 2.27
C SER A 157 6.77 -14.73 2.28
N ASN A 158 7.41 -15.81 1.82
CA ASN A 158 6.83 -17.16 1.90
C ASN A 158 6.85 -17.69 3.33
N ASP A 159 7.86 -17.26 4.10
CA ASP A 159 7.92 -17.47 5.54
C ASP A 159 7.01 -16.41 6.17
N THR A 160 6.07 -16.83 7.02
CA THR A 160 4.92 -16.09 7.59
C THR A 160 5.14 -14.64 8.07
N GLU A 161 6.38 -14.16 8.14
CA GLU A 161 6.76 -12.81 8.50
C GLU A 161 6.93 -11.92 7.26
N GLN A 162 6.02 -10.96 7.06
CA GLN A 162 6.18 -9.92 6.05
C GLN A 162 7.38 -9.04 6.38
N THR A 163 8.25 -8.79 5.39
CA THR A 163 9.39 -7.88 5.58
C THR A 163 9.04 -6.49 5.06
N LYS A 164 9.33 -5.47 5.87
CA LYS A 164 9.10 -4.07 5.52
C LYS A 164 10.43 -3.40 5.16
N THR A 165 10.44 -2.61 4.12
CA THR A 165 11.60 -1.81 3.70
C THR A 165 11.24 -0.33 3.71
N LEU A 166 11.98 0.46 4.50
CA LEU A 166 11.86 1.89 4.57
C LEU A 166 12.86 2.58 3.64
N ASN A 167 12.37 3.51 2.84
CA ASN A 167 13.16 4.48 2.11
C ASN A 167 12.69 5.89 2.49
N TYR A 168 13.63 6.83 2.60
CA TYR A 168 13.35 8.22 2.94
C TYR A 168 13.90 9.12 1.85
N TYR A 169 13.08 10.02 1.33
CA TYR A 169 13.43 10.87 0.20
C TYR A 169 13.18 12.35 0.50
N SER A 170 14.01 13.21 -0.05
CA SER A 170 13.74 14.63 -0.26
C SER A 170 13.15 14.84 -1.65
N ILE A 171 12.03 15.57 -1.74
CA ILE A 171 11.36 15.92 -2.99
C ILE A 171 11.75 17.35 -3.37
N GLN A 172 12.46 17.50 -4.47
CA GLN A 172 12.87 18.79 -5.01
C GLN A 172 11.68 19.50 -5.71
N PRO A 173 11.75 20.83 -5.92
CA PRO A 173 10.67 21.58 -6.57
C PRO A 173 10.29 21.12 -7.98
N ASN A 174 11.20 20.44 -8.69
CA ASN A 174 10.96 19.84 -10.00
C ASN A 174 10.33 18.42 -9.92
N GLY A 175 10.03 17.92 -8.72
CA GLY A 175 9.52 16.58 -8.47
C GLY A 175 10.59 15.48 -8.40
N ALA A 176 11.87 15.81 -8.60
CA ALA A 176 12.95 14.83 -8.47
C ALA A 176 13.11 14.39 -7.02
N GLN A 177 13.33 13.09 -6.82
CA GLN A 177 13.50 12.49 -5.50
C GLN A 177 15.00 12.24 -5.25
N LYS A 178 15.50 12.74 -4.12
CA LYS A 178 16.85 12.47 -3.63
C LYS A 178 16.76 11.62 -2.37
N GLU A 179 17.29 10.40 -2.42
CA GLU A 179 17.29 9.51 -1.25
C GLU A 179 18.16 10.10 -0.12
N ILE A 180 17.61 10.07 1.09
CA ILE A 180 18.30 10.39 2.34
C ILE A 180 18.73 9.05 2.92
N SER A 181 20.04 8.84 3.05
CA SER A 181 20.58 7.57 3.52
C SER A 181 20.16 7.27 4.95
N LEU A 182 19.55 6.11 5.15
CA LEU A 182 19.25 5.51 6.44
C LEU A 182 20.23 4.36 6.71
N SER A 183 20.46 4.04 7.99
CA SER A 183 21.26 2.86 8.35
C SER A 183 20.54 1.58 7.91
N LYS A 184 21.26 0.46 7.79
CA LYS A 184 20.67 -0.82 7.36
C LYS A 184 19.57 -1.28 8.32
N GLU A 185 19.78 -1.05 9.61
CA GLU A 185 18.87 -1.39 10.70
C GLU A 185 17.59 -0.54 10.66
N GLN A 186 17.69 0.71 10.21
CA GLN A 186 16.54 1.59 10.03
C GLN A 186 15.72 1.23 8.78
N ARG A 187 16.37 0.67 7.76
CA ARG A 187 15.72 0.33 6.48
C ARG A 187 14.92 -0.96 6.57
N THR A 188 15.45 -1.99 7.21
CA THR A 188 14.82 -3.31 7.26
C THR A 188 13.98 -3.45 8.52
N ASN A 189 12.67 -3.66 8.37
CA ASN A 189 11.71 -3.78 9.46
C ASN A 189 11.79 -2.59 10.44
N PRO A 190 11.55 -1.35 9.97
CA PRO A 190 11.61 -0.17 10.82
C PRO A 190 10.64 -0.30 12.00
N THR A 191 11.03 0.25 13.15
CA THR A 191 10.14 0.33 14.32
C THR A 191 9.10 1.42 14.13
N ASP A 192 7.92 1.25 14.75
CA ASP A 192 6.86 2.27 14.71
C ASP A 192 7.33 3.60 15.31
N THR A 193 8.22 3.55 16.32
CA THR A 193 8.83 4.75 16.91
C THR A 193 9.70 5.51 15.90
N LEU A 194 10.45 4.82 15.03
CA LEU A 194 11.23 5.46 13.98
C LEU A 194 10.31 6.12 12.95
N LEU A 195 9.24 5.43 12.53
CA LEU A 195 8.26 5.98 11.59
C LEU A 195 7.58 7.22 12.17
N ALA A 196 7.10 7.15 13.41
CA ALA A 196 6.48 8.29 14.10
C ALA A 196 7.45 9.46 14.28
N SER A 197 8.74 9.18 14.56
CA SER A 197 9.79 10.20 14.64
C SER A 197 9.96 10.93 13.30
N LEU A 198 10.05 10.17 12.19
CA LEU A 198 10.15 10.76 10.85
C LEU A 198 8.89 11.56 10.48
N GLU A 199 7.70 11.04 10.78
CA GLU A 199 6.44 11.76 10.54
C GLU A 199 6.32 13.04 11.39
N GLY A 200 6.92 13.05 12.58
CA GLY A 200 6.97 14.21 13.49
C GLY A 200 7.91 15.35 13.05
N ASP A 201 8.77 15.14 12.06
CA ASP A 201 9.70 16.16 11.53
C ASP A 201 9.00 17.32 10.78
N GLY A 202 7.71 17.16 10.45
CA GLY A 202 6.99 18.13 9.63
C GLY A 202 5.47 18.00 9.65
N GLN A 203 4.82 18.83 8.85
CA GLN A 203 3.38 18.80 8.65
C GLN A 203 3.02 17.78 7.57
N LEU A 204 2.03 16.92 7.83
CA LEU A 204 1.49 15.98 6.83
C LEU A 204 0.95 16.74 5.59
N VAL A 205 1.48 16.43 4.41
CA VAL A 205 1.07 16.97 3.11
C VAL A 205 0.15 15.98 2.39
N SER A 206 0.55 14.72 2.34
CA SER A 206 -0.26 13.67 1.74
C SER A 206 0.07 12.31 2.33
N LYS A 207 -0.92 11.41 2.30
CA LYS A 207 -0.75 10.00 2.66
C LYS A 207 -1.29 9.14 1.54
N SER A 208 -0.47 8.24 1.02
CA SER A 208 -0.87 7.28 0.00
C SER A 208 -0.66 5.85 0.49
N VAL A 209 -1.60 4.96 0.19
CA VAL A 209 -1.52 3.54 0.56
C VAL A 209 -1.95 2.72 -0.66
N ALA A 210 -1.12 1.78 -1.06
CA ALA A 210 -1.45 0.79 -2.08
C ALA A 210 -1.75 -0.55 -1.41
N ARG A 211 -2.85 -1.15 -1.84
CA ARG A 211 -3.37 -2.40 -1.31
C ARG A 211 -3.73 -3.32 -2.46
N LYS A 212 -3.53 -4.61 -2.23
CA LYS A 212 -4.05 -5.67 -3.06
C LYS A 212 -5.11 -6.43 -2.27
N VAL A 213 -6.29 -6.55 -2.86
CA VAL A 213 -7.48 -7.15 -2.25
C VAL A 213 -7.85 -8.37 -3.05
N TYR A 214 -8.08 -9.48 -2.37
CA TYR A 214 -8.41 -10.76 -2.99
C TYR A 214 -9.83 -11.16 -2.61
N TYR A 215 -10.63 -11.54 -3.59
CA TYR A 215 -12.04 -11.88 -3.43
C TYR A 215 -12.29 -13.39 -3.47
N GLN A 216 -13.43 -13.83 -2.94
CA GLN A 216 -13.81 -15.25 -2.87
C GLN A 216 -13.86 -15.92 -4.26
N ASN A 217 -14.22 -15.17 -5.30
CA ASN A 217 -14.33 -15.68 -6.66
C ASN A 217 -12.97 -15.82 -7.38
N GLY A 218 -11.87 -15.48 -6.72
CA GLY A 218 -10.51 -15.57 -7.27
C GLY A 218 -10.03 -14.31 -7.98
N ASP A 219 -10.85 -13.26 -8.02
CA ASP A 219 -10.49 -11.95 -8.55
C ASP A 219 -9.60 -11.17 -7.57
N ASP A 220 -8.82 -10.23 -8.13
CA ASP A 220 -8.01 -9.31 -7.34
C ASP A 220 -8.16 -7.85 -7.79
N LEU A 221 -8.18 -6.96 -6.80
CA LEU A 221 -8.20 -5.53 -6.96
C LEU A 221 -6.89 -4.96 -6.40
N SER A 222 -6.14 -4.26 -7.25
CA SER A 222 -5.04 -3.40 -6.82
C SER A 222 -5.56 -1.98 -6.71
N VAL A 223 -5.53 -1.37 -5.52
CA VAL A 223 -6.04 -0.02 -5.27
C VAL A 223 -4.95 0.85 -4.65
N VAL A 224 -4.90 2.12 -5.05
CA VAL A 224 -4.08 3.14 -4.41
C VAL A 224 -5.01 4.22 -3.90
N GLU A 225 -5.01 4.42 -2.60
CA GLU A 225 -5.71 5.51 -1.93
C GLU A 225 -4.73 6.65 -1.66
N ARG A 226 -5.16 7.89 -1.86
CA ARG A 226 -4.45 9.11 -1.48
C ARG A 226 -5.39 9.97 -0.65
N ASN A 227 -4.97 10.31 0.56
CA ASN A 227 -5.74 11.10 1.52
C ASN A 227 -7.15 10.52 1.79
N GLY A 228 -7.25 9.19 1.84
CA GLY A 228 -8.51 8.48 2.09
C GLY A 228 -9.46 8.42 0.88
N ARG A 229 -9.02 8.81 -0.32
CA ARG A 229 -9.78 8.68 -1.58
C ARG A 229 -9.02 7.80 -2.54
N VAL A 230 -9.73 7.02 -3.36
CA VAL A 230 -9.12 6.23 -4.43
C VAL A 230 -8.49 7.17 -5.44
N TYR A 231 -7.18 7.02 -5.63
CA TYR A 231 -6.42 7.72 -6.68
C TYR A 231 -6.36 6.87 -7.96
N SER A 232 -6.13 5.57 -7.83
CA SER A 232 -6.09 4.64 -8.95
C SER A 232 -6.48 3.24 -8.51
N PHE A 233 -7.01 2.46 -9.45
CA PHE A 233 -7.26 1.04 -9.21
C PHE A 233 -7.11 0.23 -10.49
N GLU A 234 -6.88 -1.07 -10.33
CA GLU A 234 -6.80 -2.06 -11.38
C GLU A 234 -7.55 -3.30 -10.91
N LEU A 235 -8.57 -3.71 -11.67
CA LEU A 235 -9.42 -4.85 -11.38
C LEU A 235 -9.32 -5.85 -12.53
N ALA A 236 -8.89 -7.07 -12.21
CA ALA A 236 -8.89 -8.19 -13.15
C ALA A 236 -10.11 -9.08 -12.90
N HIS A 237 -10.84 -9.40 -13.98
CA HIS A 237 -12.01 -10.28 -13.92
C HIS A 237 -12.25 -10.93 -15.30
N ASP A 238 -12.57 -12.22 -15.33
CA ASP A 238 -12.84 -13.00 -16.54
C ASP A 238 -11.77 -12.84 -17.66
N GLY A 239 -10.49 -12.75 -17.25
CA GLY A 239 -9.35 -12.63 -18.17
C GLY A 239 -9.20 -11.25 -18.81
N LYS A 240 -9.97 -10.25 -18.38
CA LYS A 240 -9.84 -8.85 -18.75
C LYS A 240 -9.36 -8.01 -17.58
N THR A 241 -8.87 -6.81 -17.87
CA THR A 241 -8.41 -5.87 -16.83
C THR A 241 -8.94 -4.47 -17.09
N PHE A 242 -9.59 -3.90 -16.08
CA PHE A 242 -10.00 -2.51 -16.11
C PHE A 242 -9.12 -1.70 -15.16
N LYS A 243 -8.54 -0.62 -15.68
CA LYS A 243 -7.61 0.24 -14.94
C LYS A 243 -8.08 1.68 -14.98
N CYS A 244 -8.09 2.34 -13.83
CA CYS A 244 -8.32 3.77 -13.70
C CYS A 244 -7.20 4.45 -12.93
N SER A 245 -6.92 5.71 -13.28
CA SER A 245 -5.98 6.59 -12.57
C SER A 245 -6.49 8.01 -12.51
N GLY A 246 -6.08 8.77 -11.48
CA GLY A 246 -6.54 10.14 -11.27
C GLY A 246 -8.02 10.22 -10.86
N VAL A 247 -8.51 9.20 -10.16
CA VAL A 247 -9.91 9.04 -9.69
C VAL A 247 -10.30 10.11 -8.67
N ASP A 248 -9.31 10.77 -8.06
CA ASP A 248 -9.47 11.86 -7.10
C ASP A 248 -9.74 13.24 -7.74
N ALA A 249 -9.65 13.38 -9.07
CA ALA A 249 -9.92 14.65 -9.75
C ALA A 249 -10.42 14.47 -11.19
N ALA A 250 -11.50 15.20 -11.54
CA ALA A 250 -12.16 15.09 -12.85
C ALA A 250 -11.24 15.34 -14.05
N LYS A 251 -10.23 16.21 -13.89
CA LYS A 251 -9.29 16.57 -14.96
C LYS A 251 -8.25 15.50 -15.26
N SER A 252 -7.95 14.62 -14.30
CA SER A 252 -6.94 13.57 -14.42
C SER A 252 -7.53 12.17 -14.55
N LEU A 253 -8.85 12.02 -14.40
CA LEU A 253 -9.55 10.75 -14.49
C LEU A 253 -9.34 10.15 -15.89
N SER A 254 -8.67 9.01 -15.92
CA SER A 254 -8.42 8.24 -17.14
C SER A 254 -8.59 6.77 -16.83
N CYS A 255 -9.45 6.09 -17.60
CA CYS A 255 -9.69 4.67 -17.47
C CYS A 255 -9.49 3.95 -18.81
N SER A 256 -9.10 2.68 -18.73
CA SER A 256 -8.89 1.82 -19.90
C SER A 256 -9.29 0.38 -19.59
N CYS A 257 -9.94 -0.26 -20.56
CA CYS A 257 -10.20 -1.69 -20.59
C CYS A 257 -9.13 -2.38 -21.44
N LYS A 258 -8.56 -3.48 -20.95
CA LYS A 258 -7.61 -4.33 -21.67
C LYS A 258 -8.09 -5.77 -21.67
#